data_AF-A0A2S7N434-F1
#
_entry.id   AF-A0A2S7N434-F1
#
_cell.length_a   1.000
_cell.length_b   1.000
_cell.length_c   1.000
_cell.angle_alpha   90.00
_cell.angle_beta   90.00
_cell.angle_gamma   90.00
#
_symmetry.space_group_name_H-M   'P 1'
#
loop_
_entity.id
_entity.type
_entity.pdbx_description
1 polymer ?
#
loop_
_entity_poly.entity_id
_entity_poly.type
_entity_poly.pdbx_seq_one_letter_code
_entity_poly.pdbx_strand_id
1 'polypeptide(L)'
;MIAFSDLKNSDLLPGEIYQAGSSNNYFTDEVISNIFKFDNLKGIGNQAGIRRTKIEKNKQLKAEDAFVVILNTHQDPEWPNEYNKSTRILKYFGDNQDPSKDYLDTKQRGNLAFKKYFYRSYNSNEEYIAPFFYFERVNSKDVRYIGIAVPYVQDLDHDSALKLKKFTKNGEEYYNYEALFSILEVPAPRQWLYDLKIGNTHSKYAPTAWYEFLENRNIIEIKNEQDIDFQITIKDTHSNTGYRMTAYRKTQTNFRAKLLKRENRCQLCNLSLEPLLIASHIIPWAVADEAQKNDVNNGLLLCINHDALFDKGYISFDKNGKIIISDVLPSSYHETLNIQDDMKIILLPEQQEYMEFHRNSLLKNRIENID
;
A
#
# COMPACT_ATOMS: atom_id res chain seq x y z
N MET A 1 -14.29 19.16 -3.71
CA MET A 1 -13.57 19.18 -5.01
C MET A 1 -12.38 20.10 -4.86
N ILE A 2 -11.26 19.80 -5.51
CA ILE A 2 -10.03 20.63 -5.50
C ILE A 2 -9.98 21.47 -6.78
N ALA A 3 -9.84 22.79 -6.61
CA ALA A 3 -9.77 23.73 -7.72
C ALA A 3 -8.43 23.66 -8.47
N PHE A 4 -8.44 24.03 -9.75
CA PHE A 4 -7.24 23.99 -10.60
C PHE A 4 -6.05 24.80 -10.03
N SER A 5 -6.33 25.94 -9.37
CA SER A 5 -5.30 26.78 -8.73
C SER A 5 -4.53 26.08 -7.62
N ASP A 6 -5.16 25.08 -6.99
CA ASP A 6 -4.66 24.46 -5.76
C ASP A 6 -3.96 23.12 -6.04
N LEU A 7 -4.09 22.57 -7.26
CA LEU A 7 -3.58 21.24 -7.63
C LEU A 7 -2.09 21.05 -7.33
N LYS A 8 -1.29 22.08 -7.53
CA LYS A 8 0.16 22.03 -7.32
C LYS A 8 0.52 21.83 -5.83
N ASN A 9 -0.39 22.17 -4.91
CA ASN A 9 -0.15 22.09 -3.47
C ASN A 9 -1.06 21.06 -2.78
N SER A 10 -1.98 20.43 -3.51
CA SER A 10 -2.96 19.52 -2.94
C SER A 10 -2.39 18.12 -2.68
N ASP A 11 -2.87 17.51 -1.59
CA ASP A 11 -2.81 16.07 -1.38
C ASP A 11 -3.72 15.34 -2.38
N LEU A 12 -3.48 14.03 -2.56
CA LEU A 12 -4.43 13.13 -3.22
C LEU A 12 -5.35 12.50 -2.18
N LEU A 13 -6.66 12.70 -2.29
CA LEU A 13 -7.65 12.19 -1.35
C LEU A 13 -8.62 11.24 -2.08
N PRO A 14 -8.80 9.98 -1.62
CA PRO A 14 -9.68 9.02 -2.28
C PRO A 14 -11.10 9.57 -2.45
N GLY A 15 -11.67 9.42 -3.64
CA GLY A 15 -13.00 9.90 -4.00
C GLY A 15 -13.06 11.38 -4.41
N GLU A 16 -12.01 12.16 -4.12
CA GLU A 16 -11.97 13.59 -4.37
C GLU A 16 -11.78 13.92 -5.86
N ILE A 17 -12.51 14.94 -6.33
CA ILE A 17 -12.46 15.39 -7.73
C ILE A 17 -11.51 16.59 -7.84
N TYR A 18 -10.59 16.52 -8.80
CA TYR A 18 -9.60 17.53 -9.14
C TYR A 18 -9.98 18.17 -10.47
N GLN A 19 -10.18 19.49 -10.45
CA GLN A 19 -10.77 20.23 -11.56
C GLN A 19 -9.72 20.70 -12.56
N ALA A 20 -10.08 20.62 -13.84
CA ALA A 20 -9.27 21.15 -14.93
C ALA A 20 -9.32 22.68 -15.01
N GLY A 21 -8.31 23.24 -15.68
CA GLY A 21 -8.25 24.67 -15.94
C GLY A 21 -9.35 25.13 -16.90
N SER A 22 -9.68 26.42 -16.80
CA SER A 22 -10.71 27.06 -17.63
C SER A 22 -10.12 27.90 -18.78
N SER A 23 -8.82 27.81 -19.05
CA SER A 23 -8.15 28.63 -20.07
C SER A 23 -8.45 28.20 -21.51
N ASN A 24 -9.19 27.09 -21.68
CA ASN A 24 -9.48 26.43 -22.95
C ASN A 24 -8.23 25.95 -23.71
N ASN A 25 -7.09 25.87 -23.04
CA ASN A 25 -5.90 25.23 -23.55
C ASN A 25 -5.75 23.87 -22.88
N TYR A 26 -6.14 22.82 -23.62
CA TYR A 26 -6.13 21.44 -23.15
C TYR A 26 -4.80 21.04 -22.49
N PHE A 27 -3.66 21.52 -22.99
CA PHE A 27 -2.35 21.13 -22.50
C PHE A 27 -2.00 21.77 -21.16
N THR A 28 -2.39 23.03 -20.96
CA THR A 28 -2.11 23.76 -19.71
C THR A 28 -3.18 23.51 -18.66
N ASP A 29 -4.42 23.25 -19.07
CA ASP A 29 -5.57 22.97 -18.20
C ASP A 29 -5.59 21.52 -17.67
N GLU A 30 -4.65 20.67 -18.09
CA GLU A 30 -4.65 19.24 -17.79
C GLU A 30 -4.33 18.95 -16.31
N VAL A 31 -5.21 18.19 -15.66
CA VAL A 31 -5.21 18.04 -14.20
C VAL A 31 -3.99 17.27 -13.69
N ILE A 32 -3.70 16.10 -14.24
CA ILE A 32 -2.66 15.19 -13.70
C ILE A 32 -1.29 15.85 -13.74
N SER A 33 -0.92 16.47 -14.85
CA SER A 33 0.37 17.15 -14.98
C SER A 33 0.52 18.36 -14.05
N ASN A 34 -0.58 19.04 -13.68
CA ASN A 34 -0.57 20.13 -12.71
C ASN A 34 -0.55 19.64 -11.25
N ILE A 35 -1.22 18.53 -10.94
CA ILE A 35 -1.08 17.82 -9.65
C ILE A 35 0.40 17.45 -9.45
N PHE A 36 1.02 16.74 -10.40
CA PHE A 36 2.39 16.23 -10.25
C PHE A 36 3.47 17.22 -10.72
N LYS A 37 3.21 18.53 -10.61
CA LYS A 37 4.17 19.59 -10.86
C LYS A 37 4.88 19.99 -9.57
N PHE A 38 6.16 19.73 -9.45
CA PHE A 38 6.96 20.09 -8.28
C PHE A 38 7.97 21.18 -8.62
N ASP A 39 8.28 22.03 -7.65
CA ASP A 39 9.26 23.09 -7.87
C ASP A 39 10.64 22.52 -8.15
N ASN A 40 11.25 23.01 -9.24
CA ASN A 40 12.59 22.64 -9.70
C ASN A 40 12.77 21.17 -10.11
N LEU A 41 11.69 20.42 -10.37
CA LEU A 41 11.74 19.04 -10.85
C LEU A 41 10.98 18.88 -12.17
N LYS A 42 11.37 17.91 -12.99
CA LYS A 42 10.67 17.59 -14.24
C LYS A 42 9.28 17.03 -13.94
N GLY A 43 8.25 17.67 -14.51
CA GLY A 43 6.87 17.23 -14.42
C GLY A 43 6.60 15.92 -15.15
N ILE A 44 5.40 15.37 -14.93
CA ILE A 44 4.88 14.21 -15.68
C ILE A 44 4.21 14.67 -16.99
N GLY A 45 4.13 13.78 -17.98
CA GLY A 45 3.42 14.08 -19.23
C GLY A 45 1.94 14.43 -19.02
N ASN A 46 1.35 15.15 -19.99
CA ASN A 46 -0.05 15.60 -19.98
C ASN A 46 -0.97 14.78 -20.92
N GLN A 47 -0.50 13.64 -21.40
CA GLN A 47 -1.21 12.78 -22.36
C GLN A 47 -1.03 11.30 -22.02
N ALA A 48 -1.93 10.48 -22.57
CA ALA A 48 -2.05 9.04 -22.38
C ALA A 48 -2.63 8.60 -21.01
N GLY A 49 -3.19 7.38 -21.00
CA GLY A 49 -3.74 6.74 -19.80
C GLY A 49 -2.67 6.29 -18.82
N ILE A 50 -1.51 5.83 -19.30
CA ILE A 50 -0.36 5.48 -18.45
C ILE A 50 0.70 6.57 -18.59
N ARG A 51 1.14 7.12 -17.46
CA ARG A 51 2.17 8.18 -17.42
C ARG A 51 3.20 7.85 -16.37
N ARG A 52 4.48 8.01 -16.72
CA ARG A 52 5.60 7.69 -15.84
C ARG A 52 6.44 8.92 -15.59
N THR A 53 7.03 9.01 -14.41
CA THR A 53 8.09 9.98 -14.13
C THR A 53 9.22 9.30 -13.38
N LYS A 54 10.45 9.69 -13.70
CA LYS A 54 11.67 9.12 -13.09
C LYS A 54 12.02 9.83 -11.80
N ILE A 55 12.69 9.11 -10.90
CA ILE A 55 13.37 9.73 -9.75
C ILE A 55 14.35 10.78 -10.29
N GLU A 56 14.36 11.95 -9.68
CA GLU A 56 15.23 13.07 -10.04
C GLU A 56 16.05 13.50 -8.83
N LYS A 57 17.36 13.23 -8.88
CA LYS A 57 18.30 13.58 -7.81
C LYS A 57 19.42 14.40 -8.39
N ASN A 58 19.71 15.55 -7.79
CA ASN A 58 20.71 16.51 -8.26
C ASN A 58 20.47 16.92 -9.73
N LYS A 59 19.22 17.22 -10.10
CA LYS A 59 18.77 17.58 -11.47
C LYS A 59 19.05 16.51 -12.54
N GLN A 60 19.32 15.26 -12.14
CA GLN A 60 19.53 14.13 -13.04
C GLN A 60 18.43 13.09 -12.85
N LEU A 61 17.87 12.63 -13.97
CA LEU A 61 16.93 11.51 -13.96
C LEU A 61 17.69 10.21 -13.68
N LYS A 62 17.13 9.40 -12.77
CA LYS A 62 17.62 8.06 -12.45
C LYS A 62 16.82 7.00 -13.22
N ALA A 63 17.31 5.77 -13.20
CA ALA A 63 16.70 4.67 -13.95
C ALA A 63 15.30 4.30 -13.41
N GLU A 64 15.13 4.41 -12.09
CA GLU A 64 13.90 4.07 -11.39
C GLU A 64 12.79 5.10 -11.62
N ASP A 65 11.55 4.61 -11.78
CA ASP A 65 10.36 5.47 -11.79
C ASP A 65 10.11 5.97 -10.36
N ALA A 66 9.87 7.27 -10.18
CA ALA A 66 9.44 7.78 -8.89
C ALA A 66 8.02 7.28 -8.57
N PHE A 67 7.16 7.32 -9.57
CA PHE A 67 5.81 6.77 -9.52
C PHE A 67 5.25 6.66 -10.95
N VAL A 68 4.15 5.94 -11.07
CA VAL A 68 3.37 5.81 -12.29
C VAL A 68 1.97 6.35 -12.01
N VAL A 69 1.34 6.97 -13.01
CA VAL A 69 -0.06 7.37 -12.96
C VAL A 69 -0.82 6.56 -14.00
N ILE A 70 -1.92 5.96 -13.60
CA ILE A 70 -2.87 5.30 -14.50
C ILE A 70 -4.21 6.03 -14.44
N LEU A 71 -4.74 6.38 -15.60
CA LEU A 71 -5.95 7.16 -15.78
C LEU A 71 -6.93 6.37 -16.65
N ASN A 72 -8.07 6.00 -16.07
CA ASN A 72 -9.18 5.45 -16.84
C ASN A 72 -9.97 6.60 -17.47
N THR A 73 -10.02 6.66 -18.80
CA THR A 73 -10.80 7.67 -19.53
C THR A 73 -12.22 7.22 -19.86
N HIS A 74 -12.55 5.94 -19.68
CA HIS A 74 -13.83 5.31 -20.07
C HIS A 74 -14.19 5.46 -21.57
N GLN A 75 -13.21 5.79 -22.41
CA GLN A 75 -13.42 6.08 -23.84
C GLN A 75 -13.19 4.88 -24.75
N ASP A 76 -12.66 3.78 -24.23
CA ASP A 76 -12.23 2.66 -25.05
C ASP A 76 -13.08 1.40 -24.77
N PRO A 77 -14.13 1.15 -25.58
CA PRO A 77 -15.05 0.03 -25.36
C PRO A 77 -14.39 -1.34 -25.61
N GLU A 78 -13.30 -1.40 -26.39
CA GLU A 78 -12.55 -2.64 -26.63
C GLU A 78 -11.68 -3.03 -25.42
N TRP A 79 -11.41 -2.09 -24.53
CA TRP A 79 -10.49 -2.22 -23.39
C TRP A 79 -11.17 -1.72 -22.12
N PRO A 80 -12.15 -2.48 -21.59
CA PRO A 80 -12.93 -2.05 -20.44
C PRO A 80 -12.06 -2.14 -19.19
N ASN A 81 -11.29 -1.08 -18.94
CA ASN A 81 -10.66 -0.85 -17.64
C ASN A 81 -11.79 -0.76 -16.61
N GLU A 82 -11.73 -1.61 -15.61
CA GLU A 82 -12.84 -1.87 -14.70
C GLU A 82 -12.31 -1.92 -13.28
N TYR A 83 -12.79 -0.99 -12.46
CA TYR A 83 -12.55 -1.02 -11.03
C TYR A 83 -13.78 -1.57 -10.32
N ASN A 84 -13.62 -2.74 -9.69
CA ASN A 84 -14.65 -3.31 -8.84
C ASN A 84 -14.44 -2.79 -7.40
N LYS A 85 -15.37 -1.98 -6.91
CA LYS A 85 -15.30 -1.38 -5.58
C LYS A 85 -15.43 -2.39 -4.44
N SER A 86 -16.23 -3.44 -4.61
CA SER A 86 -16.46 -4.42 -3.54
C SER A 86 -15.24 -5.32 -3.34
N THR A 87 -14.59 -5.72 -4.43
CA THR A 87 -13.36 -6.53 -4.36
C THR A 87 -12.09 -5.68 -4.30
N ARG A 88 -12.20 -4.37 -4.54
CA ARG A 88 -11.09 -3.43 -4.71
C ARG A 88 -10.07 -3.85 -5.77
N ILE A 89 -10.48 -4.67 -6.72
CA ILE A 89 -9.62 -5.08 -7.84
C ILE A 89 -9.85 -4.16 -9.03
N LEU A 90 -8.77 -3.57 -9.52
CA LEU A 90 -8.72 -2.86 -10.78
C LEU A 90 -8.16 -3.77 -11.86
N LYS A 91 -8.96 -4.03 -12.90
CA LYS A 91 -8.51 -4.55 -14.18
C LYS A 91 -8.13 -3.39 -15.08
N TYR A 92 -6.88 -3.37 -15.56
CA TYR A 92 -6.38 -2.30 -16.41
C TYR A 92 -5.53 -2.85 -17.56
N PHE A 93 -5.77 -2.37 -18.78
CA PHE A 93 -5.04 -2.80 -19.96
C PHE A 93 -3.80 -1.94 -20.22
N GLY A 94 -2.78 -2.59 -20.74
CA GLY A 94 -1.51 -1.98 -21.11
C GLY A 94 -1.59 -0.93 -22.21
N ASP A 95 -0.46 -0.30 -22.54
CA ASP A 95 -0.40 0.80 -23.50
C ASP A 95 -0.04 0.39 -24.95
N ASN A 96 -0.06 -0.91 -25.28
CA ASN A 96 0.09 -1.34 -26.67
C ASN A 96 -1.27 -1.50 -27.37
N GLN A 97 -1.48 -0.73 -28.44
CA GLN A 97 -2.65 -0.84 -29.32
C GLN A 97 -2.26 -0.79 -30.81
N ASP A 98 -0.99 -1.09 -31.09
CA ASP A 98 -0.35 -1.00 -32.40
C ASP A 98 0.12 -2.40 -32.84
N PRO A 99 -0.51 -3.01 -33.85
CA PRO A 99 -0.12 -4.32 -34.33
C PRO A 99 1.28 -4.41 -34.94
N SER A 100 1.87 -3.28 -35.30
CA SER A 100 3.22 -3.24 -35.87
C SER A 100 4.33 -3.31 -34.82
N LYS A 101 4.00 -3.30 -33.52
CA LYS A 101 4.97 -3.16 -32.44
C LYS A 101 4.97 -4.33 -31.48
N ASP A 102 6.15 -4.63 -30.95
CA ASP A 102 6.27 -5.48 -29.76
C ASP A 102 5.52 -4.84 -28.59
N TYR A 103 4.86 -5.66 -27.78
CA TYR A 103 4.03 -5.18 -26.68
C TYR A 103 4.80 -4.39 -25.62
N LEU A 104 6.13 -4.50 -25.54
CA LEU A 104 6.96 -3.68 -24.64
C LEU A 104 7.49 -2.40 -25.30
N ASP A 105 7.44 -2.31 -26.63
CA ASP A 105 7.91 -1.15 -27.41
C ASP A 105 6.81 -0.10 -27.56
N THR A 106 6.39 0.45 -26.42
CA THR A 106 5.34 1.47 -26.36
C THR A 106 5.94 2.85 -26.06
N LYS A 107 5.35 3.90 -26.61
CA LYS A 107 5.85 5.29 -26.47
C LYS A 107 5.99 5.70 -24.99
N GLN A 108 5.01 5.34 -24.16
CA GLN A 108 5.03 5.64 -22.72
C GLN A 108 5.70 4.54 -21.91
N ARG A 109 6.05 3.42 -22.54
CA ARG A 109 6.68 2.25 -21.91
C ARG A 109 5.85 1.76 -20.72
N GLY A 110 4.52 1.85 -20.79
CA GLY A 110 3.60 1.43 -19.74
C GLY A 110 3.66 -0.07 -19.49
N ASN A 111 3.62 -0.87 -20.54
CA ASN A 111 3.80 -2.32 -20.47
C ASN A 111 5.14 -2.74 -19.86
N LEU A 112 6.19 -1.97 -20.12
CA LEU A 112 7.49 -2.19 -19.46
C LEU A 112 7.43 -1.90 -17.96
N ALA A 113 6.68 -0.89 -17.53
CA ALA A 113 6.46 -0.61 -16.10
C ALA A 113 5.62 -1.71 -15.45
N PHE A 114 4.56 -2.19 -16.10
CA PHE A 114 3.76 -3.31 -15.60
C PHE A 114 4.62 -4.56 -15.42
N LYS A 115 5.30 -5.01 -16.49
CA LYS A 115 6.22 -6.15 -16.43
C LYS A 115 7.21 -6.05 -15.29
N LYS A 116 7.85 -4.89 -15.12
CA LYS A 116 8.86 -4.65 -14.08
C LYS A 116 8.27 -4.74 -12.68
N TYR A 117 7.21 -3.99 -12.39
CA TYR A 117 6.73 -3.80 -11.03
C TYR A 117 5.82 -4.94 -10.54
N PHE A 118 5.11 -5.62 -11.44
CA PHE A 118 4.48 -6.91 -11.10
C PHE A 118 5.56 -7.94 -10.77
N TYR A 119 6.56 -8.13 -11.64
CA TYR A 119 7.63 -9.09 -11.36
C TYR A 119 8.27 -8.87 -9.99
N ARG A 120 8.63 -7.62 -9.66
CA ARG A 120 9.19 -7.26 -8.35
C ARG A 120 8.23 -7.58 -7.21
N SER A 121 6.96 -7.20 -7.33
CA SER A 121 5.96 -7.44 -6.28
C SER A 121 5.76 -8.92 -5.97
N TYR A 122 5.88 -9.81 -6.95
CA TYR A 122 5.70 -11.25 -6.73
C TYR A 122 6.98 -12.00 -6.38
N ASN A 123 8.17 -11.47 -6.72
CA ASN A 123 9.43 -12.23 -6.68
C ASN A 123 10.53 -11.61 -5.80
N SER A 124 10.34 -10.40 -5.28
CA SER A 124 11.35 -9.71 -4.48
C SER A 124 10.73 -8.86 -3.38
N ASN A 125 11.32 -8.87 -2.20
CA ASN A 125 10.95 -7.95 -1.10
C ASN A 125 11.98 -6.84 -0.87
N GLU A 126 13.11 -6.90 -1.56
CA GLU A 126 14.22 -5.96 -1.40
C GLU A 126 14.25 -4.92 -2.53
N GLU A 127 13.66 -5.25 -3.68
CA GLU A 127 13.64 -4.34 -4.81
C GLU A 127 12.60 -3.24 -4.64
N TYR A 128 12.99 -2.02 -5.02
CA TYR A 128 12.09 -0.88 -5.04
C TYR A 128 10.91 -1.10 -5.99
N ILE A 129 9.71 -0.82 -5.48
CA ILE A 129 8.44 -0.82 -6.23
C ILE A 129 7.93 0.61 -6.28
N ALA A 130 7.72 1.14 -7.49
CA ALA A 130 7.13 2.46 -7.66
C ALA A 130 5.61 2.38 -7.43
N PRO A 131 5.00 3.30 -6.67
CA PRO A 131 3.55 3.34 -6.52
C PRO A 131 2.87 3.74 -7.84
N PHE A 132 1.71 3.15 -8.11
CA PHE A 132 0.84 3.56 -9.21
C PHE A 132 -0.33 4.34 -8.62
N PHE A 133 -0.50 5.59 -9.01
CA PHE A 133 -1.64 6.40 -8.59
C PHE A 133 -2.76 6.26 -9.61
N TYR A 134 -3.94 5.80 -9.15
CA TYR A 134 -5.07 5.54 -10.01
C TYR A 134 -6.09 6.69 -9.98
N PHE A 135 -6.47 7.13 -11.16
CA PHE A 135 -7.49 8.16 -11.38
C PHE A 135 -8.54 7.68 -12.38
N GLU A 136 -9.76 8.17 -12.19
CA GLU A 136 -10.87 8.03 -13.14
C GLU A 136 -11.25 9.38 -13.72
N ARG A 137 -11.58 9.42 -15.01
CA ARG A 137 -12.13 10.60 -15.66
C ARG A 137 -13.59 10.78 -15.26
N VAL A 138 -13.95 11.93 -14.70
CA VAL A 138 -15.33 12.21 -14.22
C VAL A 138 -16.19 12.84 -15.31
N ASN A 139 -15.60 13.71 -16.11
CA ASN A 139 -16.25 14.38 -17.24
C ASN A 139 -15.19 14.59 -18.35
N SER A 140 -15.40 15.49 -19.31
CA SER A 140 -14.42 15.67 -20.39
C SER A 140 -13.02 16.12 -19.93
N LYS A 141 -12.87 16.69 -18.72
CA LYS A 141 -11.62 17.31 -18.27
C LYS A 141 -11.20 16.94 -16.84
N ASP A 142 -12.13 16.82 -15.90
CA ASP A 142 -11.84 16.59 -14.48
C ASP A 142 -11.54 15.12 -14.18
N VAL A 143 -10.76 14.88 -13.12
CA VAL A 143 -10.38 13.53 -12.68
C VAL A 143 -10.67 13.32 -11.21
N ARG A 144 -10.96 12.08 -10.83
CA ARG A 144 -11.14 11.63 -9.45
C ARG A 144 -9.96 10.76 -9.05
N TYR A 145 -9.34 11.03 -7.91
CA TYR A 145 -8.36 10.11 -7.35
C TYR A 145 -9.06 8.95 -6.66
N ILE A 146 -8.66 7.72 -6.97
CA ILE A 146 -9.25 6.52 -6.38
C ILE A 146 -8.35 5.97 -5.27
N GLY A 147 -7.04 5.86 -5.53
CA GLY A 147 -6.11 5.29 -4.57
C GLY A 147 -4.78 4.90 -5.19
N ILE A 148 -4.00 4.12 -4.45
CA ILE A 148 -2.77 3.52 -4.93
C ILE A 148 -3.11 2.16 -5.53
N ALA A 149 -2.87 1.99 -6.83
CA ALA A 149 -2.95 0.70 -7.52
C ALA A 149 -1.67 -0.09 -7.26
N VAL A 150 -1.79 -1.13 -6.45
CA VAL A 150 -0.70 -2.01 -6.10
C VAL A 150 -0.58 -3.11 -7.17
N PRO A 151 0.59 -3.31 -7.78
CA PRO A 151 0.82 -4.34 -8.80
C PRO A 151 0.95 -5.76 -8.19
N TYR A 152 -0.01 -6.09 -7.33
CA TYR A 152 -0.11 -7.33 -6.57
C TYR A 152 -1.58 -7.56 -6.22
N VAL A 153 -2.03 -8.81 -6.28
CA VAL A 153 -3.35 -9.24 -5.85
C VAL A 153 -3.14 -10.44 -4.95
N GLN A 154 -3.70 -10.36 -3.75
CA GLN A 154 -3.62 -11.45 -2.79
C GLN A 154 -4.20 -12.73 -3.39
N ASP A 155 -3.55 -13.85 -3.11
CA ASP A 155 -3.93 -15.20 -3.57
C ASP A 155 -3.86 -15.44 -5.09
N LEU A 156 -3.42 -14.47 -5.89
CA LEU A 156 -3.03 -14.70 -7.28
C LEU A 156 -1.53 -14.93 -7.41
N ASP A 157 -1.14 -15.67 -8.45
CA ASP A 157 0.26 -15.68 -8.89
C ASP A 157 0.55 -14.54 -9.89
N HIS A 158 1.84 -14.34 -10.17
CA HIS A 158 2.33 -13.31 -11.09
C HIS A 158 1.64 -13.36 -12.46
N ASP A 159 1.54 -14.55 -13.06
CA ASP A 159 1.04 -14.71 -14.43
C ASP A 159 -0.49 -14.53 -14.49
N SER A 160 -1.19 -14.84 -13.40
CA SER A 160 -2.62 -14.61 -13.24
C SER A 160 -2.94 -13.13 -13.04
N ALA A 161 -2.07 -12.40 -12.36
CA ALA A 161 -2.24 -10.97 -12.12
C ALA A 161 -1.77 -10.11 -13.29
N LEU A 162 -0.81 -10.57 -14.11
CA LEU A 162 -0.34 -9.88 -15.30
C LEU A 162 -0.37 -10.81 -16.52
N LYS A 163 -1.49 -10.81 -17.23
CA LYS A 163 -1.72 -11.67 -18.39
C LYS A 163 -1.35 -10.97 -19.68
N LEU A 164 -0.54 -11.61 -20.51
CA LEU A 164 -0.36 -11.17 -21.89
C LEU A 164 -1.54 -11.68 -22.73
N LYS A 165 -2.37 -10.75 -23.22
CA LYS A 165 -3.54 -11.05 -24.03
C LYS A 165 -3.29 -10.71 -25.49
N LYS A 166 -3.91 -11.51 -26.36
CA LYS A 166 -3.92 -11.32 -27.79
C LYS A 166 -5.18 -10.56 -28.19
N PHE A 167 -5.02 -9.58 -29.07
CA PHE A 167 -6.08 -8.74 -29.62
C PHE A 167 -5.94 -8.64 -31.13
N THR A 168 -6.99 -8.14 -31.78
CA THR A 168 -7.02 -7.99 -33.23
C THR A 168 -7.50 -6.59 -33.58
N LYS A 169 -6.76 -5.89 -34.45
CA LYS A 169 -7.15 -4.58 -34.97
C LYS A 169 -6.89 -4.57 -36.47
N ASN A 170 -7.92 -4.21 -37.24
CA ASN A 170 -7.87 -4.21 -38.71
C ASN A 170 -7.40 -5.57 -39.33
N GLY A 171 -7.69 -6.69 -38.67
CA GLY A 171 -7.30 -8.03 -39.12
C GLY A 171 -5.88 -8.46 -38.73
N GLU A 172 -5.09 -7.58 -38.09
CA GLU A 172 -3.76 -7.91 -37.58
C GLU A 172 -3.80 -8.23 -36.08
N GLU A 173 -3.06 -9.26 -35.69
CA GLU A 173 -2.95 -9.67 -34.28
C GLU A 173 -1.86 -8.89 -33.57
N TYR A 174 -2.09 -8.58 -32.30
CA TYR A 174 -1.11 -7.95 -31.44
C TYR A 174 -1.31 -8.33 -29.98
N TYR A 175 -0.31 -8.04 -29.16
CA TYR A 175 -0.32 -8.40 -27.75
C TYR A 175 -0.32 -7.16 -26.87
N ASN A 176 -1.05 -7.24 -25.77
CA ASN A 176 -1.07 -6.21 -24.74
C ASN A 176 -1.29 -6.85 -23.36
N TYR A 177 -0.93 -6.15 -22.30
CA TYR A 177 -1.17 -6.66 -20.96
C TYR A 177 -2.62 -6.43 -20.51
N GLU A 178 -3.17 -7.41 -19.81
CA GLU A 178 -4.27 -7.26 -18.86
C GLU A 178 -3.68 -7.40 -17.47
N ALA A 179 -3.71 -6.32 -16.69
CA ALA A 179 -3.14 -6.26 -15.36
C ALA A 179 -4.26 -6.15 -14.31
N LEU A 180 -4.14 -6.93 -13.24
CA LEU A 180 -4.99 -6.85 -12.06
C LEU A 180 -4.21 -6.19 -10.92
N PHE A 181 -4.73 -5.09 -10.41
CA PHE A 181 -4.17 -4.36 -9.28
C PHE A 181 -5.11 -4.46 -8.08
N SER A 182 -4.54 -4.53 -6.87
CA SER A 182 -5.29 -4.20 -5.66
C SER A 182 -5.29 -2.70 -5.45
N ILE A 183 -6.43 -2.09 -5.13
CA ILE A 183 -6.51 -0.67 -4.82
C ILE A 183 -6.44 -0.43 -3.31
N LEU A 184 -5.43 0.32 -2.87
CA LEU A 184 -5.39 0.92 -1.54
C LEU A 184 -6.09 2.29 -1.62
N GLU A 185 -7.31 2.40 -1.10
CA GLU A 185 -8.09 3.64 -1.01
C GLU A 185 -7.56 4.53 0.13
N VAL A 186 -6.32 4.99 0.00
CA VAL A 186 -5.63 5.81 1.01
C VAL A 186 -5.21 7.15 0.42
N PRO A 187 -5.09 8.21 1.23
CA PRO A 187 -4.57 9.49 0.76
C PRO A 187 -3.10 9.36 0.33
N ALA A 188 -2.66 10.17 -0.62
CA ALA A 188 -1.25 10.36 -0.93
C ALA A 188 -0.87 11.81 -0.61
N PRO A 189 -0.23 12.07 0.55
CA PRO A 189 0.16 13.42 0.93
C PRO A 189 1.11 14.04 -0.08
N ARG A 190 0.98 15.35 -0.29
CA ARG A 190 1.78 16.13 -1.24
C ARG A 190 3.28 15.97 -1.00
N GLN A 191 3.67 15.97 0.27
CA GLN A 191 5.06 15.77 0.67
C GLN A 191 5.56 14.36 0.31
N TRP A 192 4.73 13.32 0.39
CA TRP A 192 5.12 11.98 -0.05
C TRP A 192 5.36 11.91 -1.56
N LEU A 193 4.51 12.56 -2.36
CA LEU A 193 4.69 12.62 -3.82
C LEU A 193 6.00 13.32 -4.19
N TYR A 194 6.36 14.39 -3.47
CA TYR A 194 7.64 15.07 -3.62
C TYR A 194 8.82 14.16 -3.22
N ASP A 195 8.71 13.50 -2.06
CA ASP A 195 9.72 12.58 -1.55
C ASP A 195 10.02 11.45 -2.54
N LEU A 196 8.98 10.82 -3.10
CA LEU A 196 9.11 9.83 -4.18
C LEU A 196 9.85 10.42 -5.38
N LYS A 197 9.50 11.65 -5.78
CA LYS A 197 10.10 12.32 -6.95
C LYS A 197 11.60 12.56 -6.76
N ILE A 198 12.06 12.86 -5.55
CA ILE A 198 13.49 13.03 -5.24
C ILE A 198 14.21 11.73 -4.85
N GLY A 199 13.46 10.62 -4.78
CA GLY A 199 13.99 9.29 -4.47
C GLY A 199 14.13 8.99 -2.97
N ASN A 200 13.40 9.69 -2.12
CA ASN A 200 13.22 9.31 -0.72
C ASN A 200 12.13 8.23 -0.61
N THR A 201 12.56 6.96 -0.65
CA THR A 201 11.67 5.80 -0.61
C THR A 201 11.14 5.45 0.78
N HIS A 202 11.67 6.07 1.85
CA HIS A 202 11.29 5.84 3.25
C HIS A 202 10.67 7.10 3.87
N SER A 203 9.79 7.75 3.11
CA SER A 203 9.09 8.96 3.55
C SER A 203 8.15 8.68 4.71
N LYS A 204 8.29 9.38 5.84
CA LYS A 204 7.32 9.31 6.96
C LYS A 204 5.88 9.71 6.57
N TYR A 205 5.70 10.31 5.39
CA TYR A 205 4.40 10.73 4.86
C TYR A 205 3.75 9.67 3.96
N ALA A 206 4.44 8.57 3.66
CA ALA A 206 3.83 7.48 2.91
C ALA A 206 2.73 6.81 3.77
N PRO A 207 1.60 6.40 3.16
CA PRO A 207 0.51 5.76 3.90
C PRO A 207 0.96 4.44 4.55
N THR A 208 0.46 4.13 5.73
CA THR A 208 0.74 2.87 6.43
C THR A 208 0.42 1.66 5.55
N ALA A 209 -0.71 1.67 4.85
CA ALA A 209 -1.11 0.59 3.93
C ALA A 209 -0.09 0.35 2.79
N TRP A 210 0.61 1.41 2.36
CA TRP A 210 1.68 1.26 1.37
C TRP A 210 2.91 0.56 1.97
N TYR A 211 3.29 0.90 3.20
CA TYR A 211 4.38 0.21 3.90
C TYR A 211 4.06 -1.26 4.19
N GLU A 212 2.84 -1.54 4.65
CA GLU A 212 2.38 -2.92 4.86
C GLU A 212 2.50 -3.73 3.57
N PHE A 213 2.01 -3.20 2.45
CA PHE A 213 2.21 -3.85 1.15
C PHE A 213 3.68 -4.13 0.86
N LEU A 214 4.58 -3.15 1.06
CA LEU A 214 6.01 -3.33 0.78
C LEU A 214 6.66 -4.39 1.68
N GLU A 215 6.26 -4.49 2.94
CA GLU A 215 6.89 -5.39 3.91
C GLU A 215 6.47 -6.85 3.76
N ASN A 216 5.17 -7.09 3.65
CA ASN A 216 4.60 -8.43 3.77
C ASN A 216 3.56 -8.74 2.70
N ARG A 217 3.41 -7.86 1.69
CA ARG A 217 2.39 -7.95 0.65
C ARG A 217 0.96 -7.98 1.21
N ASN A 218 0.78 -7.51 2.44
CA ASN A 218 -0.54 -7.36 3.03
C ASN A 218 -1.24 -6.18 2.37
N ILE A 219 -2.42 -6.46 1.85
CA ILE A 219 -3.33 -5.45 1.35
C ILE A 219 -4.36 -5.26 2.45
N ILE A 220 -4.09 -4.34 3.39
CA ILE A 220 -5.05 -4.08 4.46
C ILE A 220 -6.30 -3.47 3.85
N GLU A 221 -7.37 -4.26 3.89
CA GLU A 221 -8.72 -3.78 3.64
C GLU A 221 -9.10 -2.84 4.79
N ILE A 222 -9.18 -1.54 4.50
CA ILE A 222 -9.97 -0.63 5.33
C ILE A 222 -11.41 -1.06 5.11
N LYS A 223 -11.92 -1.99 5.92
CA LYS A 223 -13.29 -2.46 5.84
C LYS A 223 -14.21 -1.31 6.19
N ASN A 224 -14.98 -0.84 5.21
CA ASN A 224 -16.26 -0.20 5.51
C ASN A 224 -17.24 -1.34 5.86
N GLU A 225 -18.02 -1.17 6.93
CA GLU A 225 -18.90 -2.20 7.53
C GLU A 225 -20.06 -2.71 6.65
N GLN A 226 -20.09 -2.41 5.36
CA GLN A 226 -21.16 -2.82 4.46
C GLN A 226 -20.54 -3.27 3.14
N ASP A 227 -20.37 -4.59 2.99
CA ASP A 227 -20.51 -5.35 1.74
C ASP A 227 -19.93 -6.75 1.94
N ILE A 228 -20.76 -7.65 2.50
CA ILE A 228 -20.56 -9.10 2.38
C ILE A 228 -21.67 -9.60 1.47
N ASP A 229 -21.35 -9.85 0.21
CA ASP A 229 -21.64 -11.13 -0.45
C ASP A 229 -20.94 -11.18 -1.81
N PHE A 230 -20.07 -12.16 -2.03
CA PHE A 230 -19.91 -12.76 -3.36
C PHE A 230 -19.27 -14.15 -3.26
N GLN A 231 -20.07 -15.17 -3.55
CA GLN A 231 -19.59 -16.51 -3.83
C GLN A 231 -18.78 -16.51 -5.13
N ILE A 232 -17.46 -16.64 -5.03
CA ILE A 232 -16.63 -16.95 -6.19
C ILE A 232 -16.69 -18.47 -6.42
N THR A 233 -17.42 -18.88 -7.46
CA THR A 233 -17.33 -20.24 -7.99
C THR A 233 -16.03 -20.35 -8.79
N ILE A 234 -14.94 -20.79 -8.16
CA ILE A 234 -13.73 -21.23 -8.85
C ILE A 234 -13.97 -22.68 -9.26
N LYS A 235 -14.11 -22.92 -10.57
CA LYS A 235 -13.99 -24.28 -11.12
C LYS A 235 -12.51 -24.63 -11.21
N ASP A 236 -12.12 -25.61 -10.41
CA ASP A 236 -10.85 -26.31 -10.45
C ASP A 236 -10.49 -26.78 -11.86
N THR A 237 -9.22 -26.59 -12.24
CA THR A 237 -8.44 -27.61 -12.95
C THR A 237 -6.97 -27.51 -12.52
N HIS A 238 -6.49 -28.61 -11.93
CA HIS A 238 -5.15 -28.84 -11.39
C HIS A 238 -3.97 -28.42 -12.30
N SER A 239 -2.89 -27.90 -11.71
CA SER A 239 -1.55 -28.51 -11.88
C SER A 239 -0.52 -28.02 -10.84
N ASN A 240 0.40 -28.92 -10.53
CA ASN A 240 1.44 -28.88 -9.50
C ASN A 240 2.37 -27.65 -9.48
N THR A 241 2.41 -26.93 -8.36
CA THR A 241 3.49 -25.97 -8.03
C THR A 241 3.81 -25.91 -6.53
N GLY A 242 4.02 -27.10 -5.94
CA GLY A 242 4.24 -27.28 -4.49
C GLY A 242 5.67 -27.09 -3.95
N TYR A 243 6.59 -26.38 -4.61
CA TYR A 243 8.00 -26.38 -4.15
C TYR A 243 8.71 -25.03 -3.98
N ARG A 244 8.12 -23.90 -4.35
CA ARG A 244 8.78 -22.56 -4.22
C ARG A 244 8.17 -21.63 -3.18
N MET A 245 7.00 -21.99 -2.63
CA MET A 245 6.26 -21.24 -1.60
C MET A 245 6.73 -21.51 -0.16
N THR A 246 7.70 -22.40 0.04
CA THR A 246 7.99 -23.02 1.34
C THR A 246 9.10 -22.33 2.16
N ALA A 247 9.86 -21.39 1.58
CA ALA A 247 10.95 -20.71 2.32
C ALA A 247 10.48 -19.43 3.02
N TYR A 248 9.64 -18.61 2.36
CA TYR A 248 9.20 -17.33 2.90
C TYR A 248 8.09 -17.46 3.94
N ARG A 249 7.18 -18.45 3.78
CA ARG A 249 6.25 -18.85 4.86
C ARG A 249 7.00 -19.29 6.12
N LYS A 250 8.20 -19.86 6.01
CA LYS A 250 8.92 -20.41 7.18
C LYS A 250 9.42 -19.34 8.15
N THR A 251 9.83 -18.14 7.74
CA THR A 251 10.41 -17.15 8.68
C THR A 251 9.34 -16.45 9.53
N GLN A 252 8.25 -15.98 8.93
CA GLN A 252 7.12 -15.39 9.66
C GLN A 252 6.33 -16.47 10.45
N THR A 253 6.21 -17.69 9.91
CA THR A 253 5.67 -18.84 10.66
C THR A 253 6.61 -19.27 11.80
N ASN A 254 7.94 -19.15 11.66
CA ASN A 254 8.89 -19.55 12.72
C ASN A 254 8.95 -18.53 13.85
N PHE A 255 8.90 -17.22 13.58
CA PHE A 255 8.76 -16.21 14.64
C PHE A 255 7.45 -16.40 15.41
N ARG A 256 6.33 -16.52 14.69
CA ARG A 256 5.02 -16.82 15.29
C ARG A 256 5.03 -18.13 16.06
N ALA A 257 5.61 -19.21 15.50
CA ALA A 257 5.68 -20.50 16.16
C ALA A 257 6.58 -20.48 17.41
N LYS A 258 7.68 -19.73 17.41
CA LYS A 258 8.55 -19.54 18.57
C LYS A 258 7.83 -18.77 19.68
N LEU A 259 7.08 -17.72 19.33
CA LEU A 259 6.24 -16.97 20.28
C LEU A 259 5.10 -17.83 20.82
N LEU A 260 4.38 -18.56 19.96
CA LEU A 260 3.31 -19.50 20.36
C LEU A 260 3.83 -20.66 21.22
N LYS A 261 5.12 -21.01 21.09
CA LYS A 261 5.77 -22.00 21.95
C LYS A 261 6.17 -21.41 23.30
N ARG A 262 6.51 -20.13 23.35
CA ARG A 262 6.84 -19.40 24.60
C ARG A 262 5.59 -19.07 25.39
N GLU A 263 4.55 -18.60 24.71
CA GLU A 263 3.28 -18.17 25.25
C GLU A 263 2.14 -18.79 24.44
N ASN A 264 1.04 -19.20 25.06
CA ASN A 264 -0.11 -19.79 24.34
C ASN A 264 -1.40 -18.98 24.48
N ARG A 265 -1.26 -17.74 24.97
CA ARG A 265 -2.36 -16.82 25.25
C ARG A 265 -1.90 -15.38 25.10
N CYS A 266 -2.85 -14.49 24.86
CA CYS A 266 -2.61 -13.06 24.91
C CYS A 266 -2.00 -12.70 26.26
N GLN A 267 -0.83 -12.08 26.24
CA GLN A 267 -0.09 -11.72 27.45
C GLN A 267 -0.79 -10.67 28.30
N LEU A 268 -1.81 -9.99 27.76
CA LEU A 268 -2.57 -8.95 28.45
C LEU A 268 -3.90 -9.46 29.03
N CYS A 269 -4.69 -10.19 28.25
CA CYS A 269 -6.05 -10.62 28.65
C CYS A 269 -6.24 -12.13 28.79
N ASN A 270 -5.19 -12.92 28.62
CA ASN A 270 -5.20 -14.38 28.71
C ASN A 270 -6.09 -15.12 27.69
N LEU A 271 -6.63 -14.45 26.66
CA LEU A 271 -7.30 -15.13 25.54
C LEU A 271 -6.37 -16.19 24.94
N SER A 272 -6.81 -17.44 24.80
CA SER A 272 -5.98 -18.54 24.28
C SER A 272 -6.51 -19.14 22.97
N LEU A 273 -7.41 -18.44 22.29
CA LEU A 273 -7.93 -18.88 21.00
C LEU A 273 -6.92 -18.53 19.89
N GLU A 274 -6.09 -19.51 19.52
CA GLU A 274 -4.94 -19.34 18.61
C GLU A 274 -5.22 -18.56 17.31
N PRO A 275 -6.36 -18.76 16.61
CA PRO A 275 -6.70 -17.96 15.42
C PRO A 275 -6.84 -16.45 15.67
N LEU A 276 -7.09 -16.05 16.93
CA LEU A 276 -7.21 -14.66 17.34
C LEU A 276 -5.92 -14.12 18.01
N LEU A 277 -4.87 -14.94 18.08
CA LEU A 277 -3.58 -14.53 18.61
C LEU A 277 -2.68 -14.00 17.49
N ILE A 278 -1.97 -12.92 17.76
CA ILE A 278 -1.06 -12.23 16.85
C ILE A 278 0.31 -12.15 17.52
N ALA A 279 1.35 -12.41 16.73
CA ALA A 279 2.74 -12.25 17.12
C ALA A 279 3.18 -10.82 16.78
N SER A 280 2.87 -9.87 17.66
CA SER A 280 3.17 -8.44 17.49
C SER A 280 4.64 -8.17 17.74
N HIS A 281 5.27 -7.33 16.91
CA HIS A 281 6.63 -6.87 17.17
C HIS A 281 6.61 -5.63 18.06
N ILE A 282 7.50 -5.55 19.04
CA ILE A 282 7.62 -4.40 19.93
C ILE A 282 8.28 -3.23 19.18
N ILE A 283 9.41 -3.50 18.54
CA ILE A 283 10.01 -2.64 17.52
C ILE A 283 9.50 -3.14 16.16
N PRO A 284 8.76 -2.30 15.40
CA PRO A 284 8.23 -2.68 14.10
C PRO A 284 9.34 -3.19 13.19
N TRP A 285 9.01 -4.21 12.39
CA TRP A 285 9.95 -4.83 11.47
C TRP A 285 10.66 -3.81 10.56
N ALA A 286 9.96 -2.73 10.17
CA ALA A 286 10.47 -1.60 9.38
C ALA A 286 11.77 -0.98 9.93
N VAL A 287 11.86 -0.87 11.26
CA VAL A 287 12.93 -0.15 11.97
C VAL A 287 13.87 -1.09 12.72
N ALA A 288 13.52 -2.37 12.82
CA ALA A 288 14.36 -3.40 13.41
C ALA A 288 15.53 -3.79 12.49
N ASP A 289 16.72 -3.99 13.07
CA ASP A 289 17.85 -4.61 12.38
C ASP A 289 17.64 -6.12 12.15
N GLU A 290 18.54 -6.79 11.40
CA GLU A 290 18.40 -8.22 11.08
C GLU A 290 18.38 -9.15 12.31
N ALA A 291 19.07 -8.77 13.40
CA ALA A 291 19.07 -9.54 14.63
C ALA A 291 17.75 -9.37 15.39
N GLN A 292 17.28 -8.13 15.49
CA GLN A 292 16.03 -7.75 16.16
C GLN A 292 14.78 -8.30 15.47
N LYS A 293 14.81 -8.44 14.14
CA LYS A 293 13.73 -9.01 13.33
C LYS A 293 13.39 -10.45 13.70
N ASN A 294 14.40 -11.26 14.00
CA ASN A 294 14.21 -12.67 14.33
C ASN A 294 14.30 -12.97 15.82
N ASP A 295 14.51 -11.95 16.65
CA ASP A 295 14.57 -12.08 18.10
C ASP A 295 13.16 -12.21 18.68
N VAL A 296 12.89 -13.34 19.32
CA VAL A 296 11.62 -13.62 20.01
C VAL A 296 11.36 -12.61 21.13
N ASN A 297 12.40 -11.98 21.69
CA ASN A 297 12.27 -10.92 22.68
C ASN A 297 11.71 -9.62 22.10
N ASN A 298 11.86 -9.38 20.80
CA ASN A 298 11.18 -8.31 20.09
C ASN A 298 9.69 -8.63 19.81
N GLY A 299 9.15 -9.69 20.41
CA GLY A 299 7.78 -10.14 20.17
C GLY A 299 6.93 -10.13 21.43
N LEU A 300 5.66 -9.74 21.28
CA LEU A 300 4.57 -10.03 22.20
C LEU A 300 3.54 -10.95 21.52
N LEU A 301 2.85 -11.75 22.31
CA LEU A 301 1.70 -12.51 21.86
C LEU A 301 0.44 -11.83 22.37
N LEU A 302 -0.31 -11.20 21.47
CA LEU A 302 -1.50 -10.40 21.81
C LEU A 302 -2.74 -10.95 21.09
N CYS A 303 -3.93 -10.60 21.57
CA CYS A 303 -5.14 -10.85 20.79
C CYS A 303 -5.32 -9.75 19.73
N ILE A 304 -6.16 -9.98 18.73
CA ILE A 304 -6.45 -9.02 17.65
C ILE A 304 -6.69 -7.60 18.17
N ASN A 305 -7.46 -7.46 19.26
CA ASN A 305 -7.80 -6.14 19.78
C ASN A 305 -6.60 -5.45 20.46
N HIS A 306 -5.84 -6.18 21.27
CA HIS A 306 -4.69 -5.62 21.98
C HIS A 306 -3.50 -5.37 21.07
N ASP A 307 -3.28 -6.23 20.07
CA ASP A 307 -2.33 -6.00 18.98
C ASP A 307 -2.64 -4.69 18.26
N ALA A 308 -3.88 -4.51 17.81
CA ALA A 308 -4.29 -3.29 17.11
C ALA A 308 -4.14 -2.01 17.96
N LEU A 309 -4.38 -2.10 19.27
CA LEU A 309 -4.17 -0.97 20.19
C LEU A 309 -2.68 -0.68 20.40
N PHE A 310 -1.86 -1.72 20.52
CA PHE A 310 -0.42 -1.61 20.73
C PHE A 310 0.27 -1.06 19.48
N ASP A 311 0.08 -1.70 18.32
CA ASP A 311 0.69 -1.31 17.04
C ASP A 311 0.31 0.11 16.60
N LYS A 312 -0.92 0.55 16.90
CA LYS A 312 -1.38 1.92 16.60
C LYS A 312 -0.97 2.94 17.66
N GLY A 313 -0.21 2.55 18.69
CA GLY A 313 0.31 3.43 19.72
C GLY A 313 -0.75 3.94 20.71
N TYR A 314 -1.88 3.25 20.87
CA TYR A 314 -2.90 3.60 21.86
C TYR A 314 -2.61 2.99 23.24
N ILE A 315 -1.85 1.91 23.30
CA ILE A 315 -1.34 1.33 24.54
C ILE A 315 0.15 1.03 24.41
N SER A 316 0.85 1.03 25.54
CA SER A 316 2.22 0.51 25.68
C SER A 316 2.38 -0.05 27.10
N PHE A 317 3.60 -0.38 27.52
CA PHE A 317 3.88 -0.93 28.85
C PHE A 317 5.06 -0.24 29.51
N ASP A 318 4.91 0.09 30.80
CA ASP A 318 5.97 0.71 31.60
C ASP A 318 7.11 -0.28 31.89
N LYS A 319 8.17 0.18 32.56
CA LYS A 319 9.32 -0.65 32.94
C LYS A 319 8.95 -1.85 33.82
N ASN A 320 7.80 -1.83 34.48
CA ASN A 320 7.30 -2.90 35.31
C ASN A 320 6.27 -3.78 34.58
N GLY A 321 6.04 -3.55 33.28
CA GLY A 321 5.05 -4.24 32.46
C GLY A 321 3.61 -3.76 32.67
N LYS A 322 3.37 -2.73 33.47
CA LYS A 322 2.03 -2.15 33.67
C LYS A 322 1.60 -1.43 32.40
N ILE A 323 0.35 -1.58 32.00
CA ILE A 323 -0.18 -0.89 30.82
C ILE A 323 -0.07 0.63 30.98
N ILE A 324 0.31 1.28 29.89
CA ILE A 324 0.23 2.73 29.70
C ILE A 324 -0.82 2.93 28.62
N ILE A 325 -1.93 3.57 28.96
CA ILE A 325 -2.96 3.94 27.99
C ILE A 325 -2.67 5.36 27.52
N SER A 326 -2.66 5.56 26.20
CA SER A 326 -2.48 6.86 25.57
C SER A 326 -3.59 7.83 25.98
N ASP A 327 -3.21 9.06 26.33
CA ASP A 327 -4.11 10.16 26.65
C ASP A 327 -4.96 10.66 25.46
N VAL A 328 -4.64 10.22 24.23
CA VAL A 328 -5.47 10.46 23.05
C VAL A 328 -6.65 9.49 22.98
N LEU A 329 -6.61 8.37 23.71
CA LEU A 329 -7.72 7.41 23.78
C LEU A 329 -8.70 7.85 24.87
N PRO A 330 -9.96 8.21 24.53
CA PRO A 330 -10.91 8.64 25.55
C PRO A 330 -11.28 7.48 26.50
N SER A 331 -11.33 7.77 27.81
CA SER A 331 -11.63 6.77 28.84
C SER A 331 -12.98 6.07 28.67
N SER A 332 -13.93 6.70 27.98
CA SER A 332 -15.22 6.11 27.62
C SER A 332 -15.12 4.86 26.74
N TYR A 333 -13.98 4.66 26.04
CA TYR A 333 -13.76 3.48 25.19
C TYR A 333 -13.04 2.34 25.92
N HIS A 334 -12.53 2.55 27.13
CA HIS A 334 -11.69 1.54 27.81
C HIS A 334 -12.46 0.23 28.04
N GLU A 335 -13.72 0.32 28.47
CA GLU A 335 -14.59 -0.85 28.68
C GLU A 335 -14.87 -1.59 27.36
N THR A 336 -15.29 -0.87 26.32
CA THR A 336 -15.58 -1.44 24.99
C THR A 336 -14.34 -2.07 24.33
N LEU A 337 -13.16 -1.51 24.60
CA LEU A 337 -11.88 -2.01 24.10
C LEU A 337 -11.26 -3.09 25.00
N ASN A 338 -11.90 -3.41 26.13
CA ASN A 338 -11.44 -4.38 27.10
C ASN A 338 -9.99 -4.10 27.57
N ILE A 339 -9.75 -2.86 28.00
CA ILE A 339 -8.50 -2.40 28.60
C ILE A 339 -8.77 -1.73 29.96
N GLN A 340 -7.91 -1.96 30.95
CA GLN A 340 -8.03 -1.41 32.30
C GLN A 340 -6.65 -0.97 32.80
N ASP A 341 -6.59 0.09 33.60
CA ASP A 341 -5.32 0.73 34.03
C ASP A 341 -4.45 -0.15 34.93
N ASP A 342 -4.98 -1.23 35.48
CA ASP A 342 -4.28 -2.20 36.32
C ASP A 342 -3.74 -3.41 35.54
N MET A 343 -4.05 -3.51 34.24
CA MET A 343 -3.55 -4.58 33.39
C MET A 343 -2.02 -4.55 33.31
N LYS A 344 -1.43 -5.74 33.22
CA LYS A 344 0.02 -5.91 33.26
C LYS A 344 0.45 -7.13 32.47
N ILE A 345 1.56 -6.98 31.74
CA ILE A 345 2.29 -8.09 31.12
C ILE A 345 3.52 -8.46 31.95
N ILE A 346 4.05 -9.65 31.71
CA ILE A 346 5.39 -10.02 32.16
C ILE A 346 6.37 -9.56 31.09
N LEU A 347 7.22 -8.58 31.43
CA LEU A 347 8.23 -8.03 30.52
C LEU A 347 9.60 -8.57 30.93
N LEU A 348 10.25 -9.33 30.05
CA LEU A 348 11.59 -9.87 30.32
C LEU A 348 12.64 -8.75 30.22
N PRO A 349 13.78 -8.85 30.93
CA PRO A 349 14.86 -7.86 30.85
C PRO A 349 15.30 -7.54 29.41
N GLU A 350 15.38 -8.55 28.56
CA GLU A 350 15.76 -8.44 27.15
C GLU A 350 14.73 -7.67 26.30
N GLN A 351 13.48 -7.57 26.77
CA GLN A 351 12.42 -6.83 26.07
C GLN A 351 12.37 -5.35 26.46
N GLN A 352 13.12 -4.93 27.49
CA GLN A 352 13.03 -3.57 28.03
C GLN A 352 13.49 -2.51 27.04
N GLU A 353 14.57 -2.77 26.31
CA GLU A 353 15.10 -1.84 25.30
C GLU A 353 14.09 -1.66 24.16
N TYR A 354 13.48 -2.76 23.70
CA TYR A 354 12.42 -2.71 22.70
C TYR A 354 11.20 -1.95 23.21
N MET A 355 10.77 -2.22 24.44
CA MET A 355 9.61 -1.56 25.02
C MET A 355 9.85 -0.07 25.28
N GLU A 356 11.08 0.31 25.62
CA GLU A 356 11.48 1.70 25.72
C GLU A 356 11.38 2.42 24.37
N PHE A 357 11.85 1.79 23.30
CA PHE A 357 11.65 2.31 21.95
C PHE A 357 10.16 2.51 21.65
N HIS A 358 9.32 1.52 21.93
CA HIS A 358 7.88 1.61 21.68
C HIS A 358 7.25 2.78 22.46
N ARG A 359 7.56 2.94 23.75
CA ARG A 359 7.07 4.05 24.58
C ARG A 359 7.49 5.42 24.04
N ASN A 360 8.71 5.55 23.55
CA ASN A 360 9.26 6.84 23.14
C ASN A 360 8.89 7.22 21.70
N SER A 361 8.77 6.23 20.81
CA SER A 361 8.66 6.46 19.37
C SER A 361 7.28 6.15 18.79
N LEU A 362 6.48 5.30 19.45
CA LEU A 362 5.22 4.79 18.90
C LEU A 362 3.99 5.16 19.74
N LEU A 363 4.13 5.27 21.06
CA LEU A 363 3.03 5.69 21.93
C LEU A 363 2.58 7.11 21.57
N LYS A 364 1.29 7.26 21.28
CA LYS A 364 0.69 8.56 21.00
C LYS A 364 0.52 9.32 22.32
N ASN A 365 0.92 10.59 22.33
CA ASN A 365 0.67 11.51 23.44
C ASN A 365 0.03 12.78 22.89
N ARG A 366 -0.83 13.47 23.66
CA ARG A 366 -1.23 14.83 23.32
C ARG A 366 0.02 15.72 23.35
N ILE A 367 0.23 16.48 22.29
CA ILE A 367 1.22 17.55 22.32
C ILE A 367 0.64 18.63 23.23
N GLU A 368 1.19 18.76 24.44
CA GLU A 368 0.96 19.97 25.24
C GLU A 368 1.56 21.13 24.43
N ASN A 369 0.70 22.04 23.95
CA ASN A 369 1.18 23.32 23.48
C ASN A 369 1.83 24.01 24.68
N ILE A 370 3.16 24.13 24.62
CA ILE A 370 3.90 25.02 25.51
C ILE A 370 3.50 26.43 25.06
N ASP A 371 2.65 27.07 25.87
CA ASP A 371 2.22 28.47 25.73
C ASP A 371 3.42 29.44 25.69
#